data_AF-A0A7G6YY36-F1
#
_entry.id   AF-A0A7G6YY36-F1
#
_cell.length_a   1.000
_cell.length_b   1.000
_cell.length_c   1.000
_cell.angle_alpha   90.00
_cell.angle_beta   90.00
_cell.angle_gamma   90.00
#
_symmetry.space_group_name_H-M   'P 1'
#
loop_
_entity.id
_entity.type
_entity.pdbx_description
1 polymer ?
#
loop_
_entity_poly.entity_id
_entity_poly.type
_entity_poly.pdbx_seq_one_letter_code
_entity_poly.pdbx_strand_id
1 'polypeptide(L)'
;MSPAGTPGSDAQTILDRCDELARESSAAHGITRVYLSPEHARGNAIAAGWMQAAGMTTWQDAAGNQRGRYEAETPGAPAVLLGSHLDTVPDAGRYDGVLGVLLAIAVVERLHRAGTRLPVAVEVAAFGDEEGTRFGTALLGSRALAGTWDDAWWQLVDDQGTTLRDAFTAFGLDPAAVADAAPPRGSLVGYLEAHIEQGPYLEEADRALAVVSSIAGARRFELTVTGVAGHAGGVPFHRRHDALAGASEIVLAVERLARDAGCVATVGRLQAFPGGVNVIPGLVEASVDLRGEHDAERDAVWEAVLAEAAEVAERRGLTVEARETHSAPAVVASPALRDVVREGIAVTGDADPMTLFSKAGHDAMAVAELTDWAMLFVRCGAGGISHHPDEIVGLADVAVALDAFEAAVRALAARTAEAA
;
A
#
# COMPACT_ATOMS: atom_id res chain seq x y z
N MET A 1 24.67 -22.77 24.52
CA MET A 1 24.74 -22.61 23.06
C MET A 1 23.43 -23.14 22.50
N SER A 2 22.45 -22.27 22.28
CA SER A 2 21.26 -22.63 21.51
C SER A 2 21.67 -22.84 20.06
N PRO A 3 21.13 -23.86 19.36
CA PRO A 3 21.49 -24.08 17.97
C PRO A 3 21.04 -22.89 17.13
N ALA A 4 21.88 -22.43 16.21
CA ALA A 4 21.46 -21.47 15.19
C ALA A 4 20.24 -22.05 14.47
N GLY A 5 19.12 -21.32 14.49
CA GLY A 5 17.92 -21.69 13.74
C GLY A 5 18.29 -21.93 12.28
N THR A 6 17.79 -23.01 11.70
CA THR A 6 18.02 -23.30 10.27
C THR A 6 17.16 -22.32 9.47
N PRO A 7 17.59 -21.77 8.32
CA PRO A 7 16.83 -20.73 7.60
C PRO A 7 15.34 -21.04 7.37
N GLY A 8 14.99 -22.32 7.13
CA GLY A 8 13.61 -22.76 6.99
C GLY A 8 12.75 -22.70 8.28
N SER A 9 13.35 -22.67 9.47
CA SER A 9 12.60 -22.57 10.73
C SER A 9 12.14 -21.15 11.04
N ASP A 10 12.94 -20.13 10.70
CA ASP A 10 12.56 -18.72 10.90
C ASP A 10 11.43 -18.33 9.93
N ALA A 11 11.54 -18.75 8.66
CA ALA A 11 10.49 -18.52 7.67
C ALA A 11 9.15 -19.20 8.04
N GLN A 12 9.20 -20.43 8.56
CA GLN A 12 7.99 -21.10 9.05
C GLN A 12 7.39 -20.35 10.24
N THR A 13 8.22 -19.84 11.16
CA THR A 13 7.75 -19.04 12.30
C THR A 13 7.05 -17.76 11.83
N ILE A 14 7.54 -17.11 10.77
CA ILE A 14 6.87 -15.94 10.18
C ILE A 14 5.49 -16.32 9.65
N LEU A 15 5.37 -17.40 8.88
CA LEU A 15 4.09 -17.88 8.36
C LEU A 15 3.12 -18.27 9.48
N ASP A 16 3.60 -18.95 10.52
CA ASP A 16 2.79 -19.32 11.68
C ASP A 16 2.28 -18.07 12.43
N ARG A 17 3.09 -17.01 12.50
CA ARG A 17 2.70 -15.71 13.07
C ARG A 17 1.69 -14.96 12.19
N CYS A 18 1.80 -15.04 10.86
CA CYS A 18 0.74 -14.57 9.95
C CYS A 18 -0.59 -15.28 10.25
N ASP A 19 -0.55 -16.61 10.41
CA ASP A 19 -1.72 -17.42 10.73
C ASP A 19 -2.30 -17.14 12.12
N GLU A 20 -1.47 -16.76 13.08
CA GLU A 20 -1.91 -16.33 14.41
C GLU A 20 -2.61 -14.98 14.33
N LEU A 21 -2.02 -13.98 13.67
CA LEU A 21 -2.64 -12.67 13.46
C LEU A 21 -3.93 -12.76 12.63
N ALA A 22 -4.02 -13.67 11.67
CA ALA A 22 -5.24 -13.88 10.88
C ALA A 22 -6.46 -14.26 11.74
N ARG A 23 -6.25 -14.80 12.96
CA ARG A 23 -7.34 -15.12 13.90
C ARG A 23 -7.88 -13.90 14.63
N GLU A 24 -7.13 -12.81 14.67
CA GLU A 24 -7.58 -11.54 15.25
C GLU A 24 -8.41 -10.77 14.23
N SER A 25 -9.63 -11.28 13.99
CA SER A 25 -10.60 -10.71 13.06
C SER A 25 -11.94 -10.40 13.72
N SER A 26 -12.61 -9.37 13.20
CA SER A 26 -13.98 -9.00 13.57
C SER A 26 -15.02 -9.84 12.83
N ALA A 27 -14.62 -10.51 11.73
CA ALA A 27 -15.49 -11.37 10.95
C ALA A 27 -15.52 -12.79 11.51
N ALA A 28 -16.68 -13.46 11.44
CA ALA A 28 -16.81 -14.86 11.83
C ALA A 28 -16.11 -15.82 10.84
N HIS A 29 -15.99 -15.38 9.59
CA HIS A 29 -15.31 -16.05 8.49
C HIS A 29 -14.53 -14.99 7.71
N GLY A 30 -13.38 -15.37 7.15
CA GLY A 30 -12.48 -14.42 6.49
C GLY A 30 -11.64 -13.62 7.49
N ILE A 31 -10.85 -12.69 6.97
CA ILE A 31 -9.97 -11.82 7.75
C ILE A 31 -10.41 -10.38 7.55
N THR A 32 -10.71 -9.72 8.66
CA THR A 32 -11.06 -8.31 8.73
C THR A 32 -10.52 -7.77 10.03
N ARG A 33 -9.54 -6.87 9.98
CA ARG A 33 -9.01 -6.14 11.14
C ARG A 33 -8.80 -4.69 10.76
N VAL A 34 -9.73 -3.84 11.16
CA VAL A 34 -9.70 -2.41 10.78
C VAL A 34 -9.06 -1.54 11.84
N TYR A 35 -8.55 -0.37 11.45
CA TYR A 35 -7.92 0.58 12.35
C TYR A 35 -8.82 0.98 13.54
N LEU A 36 -8.18 1.15 14.71
CA LEU A 36 -8.80 1.49 16.00
C LEU A 36 -9.96 0.57 16.43
N SER A 37 -9.98 -0.67 15.94
CA SER A 37 -10.89 -1.71 16.42
C SER A 37 -10.29 -2.47 17.62
N PRO A 38 -11.12 -3.20 18.39
CA PRO A 38 -10.62 -4.14 19.39
C PRO A 38 -9.66 -5.19 18.81
N GLU A 39 -9.87 -5.62 17.57
CA GLU A 39 -9.03 -6.57 16.85
C GLU A 39 -7.67 -5.96 16.53
N HIS A 40 -7.63 -4.70 16.10
CA HIS A 40 -6.39 -3.95 15.91
C HIS A 40 -5.61 -3.83 17.22
N ALA A 41 -6.28 -3.52 18.34
CA ALA A 41 -5.62 -3.47 19.65
C ALA A 41 -4.99 -4.82 20.04
N ARG A 42 -5.69 -5.94 19.78
CA ARG A 42 -5.16 -7.29 20.02
C ARG A 42 -3.99 -7.63 19.10
N GLY A 43 -4.09 -7.30 17.82
CA GLY A 43 -2.98 -7.45 16.86
C GLY A 43 -1.73 -6.69 17.29
N ASN A 44 -1.88 -5.43 17.72
CA ASN A 44 -0.79 -4.62 18.25
C ASN A 44 -0.17 -5.25 19.50
N ALA A 45 -0.99 -5.74 20.44
CA ALA A 45 -0.49 -6.39 21.64
C ALA A 45 0.31 -7.69 21.35
N ILE A 46 -0.15 -8.49 20.39
CA ILE A 46 0.55 -9.70 19.93
C ILE A 46 1.89 -9.33 19.29
N ALA A 47 1.88 -8.38 18.34
CA ALA A 47 3.08 -7.90 17.68
C ALA A 47 4.08 -7.31 18.68
N ALA A 48 3.61 -6.53 19.67
CA ALA A 48 4.43 -6.01 20.76
C ALA A 48 5.11 -7.13 21.56
N GLY A 49 4.39 -8.22 21.85
CA GLY A 49 4.95 -9.40 22.52
C GLY A 49 6.08 -10.04 21.72
N TRP A 50 5.93 -10.18 20.41
CA TRP A 50 7.01 -10.69 19.54
C TRP A 50 8.18 -9.71 19.44
N MET A 51 7.90 -8.41 19.39
CA MET A 51 8.95 -7.39 19.39
C MET A 51 9.78 -7.44 20.68
N GLN A 52 9.12 -7.56 21.84
CA GLN A 52 9.79 -7.72 23.14
C GLN A 52 10.63 -9.01 23.20
N ALA A 53 10.08 -10.12 22.69
CA ALA A 53 10.80 -11.39 22.62
C ALA A 53 12.03 -11.31 21.70
N ALA A 54 11.99 -10.49 20.66
CA ALA A 54 13.13 -10.17 19.79
C ALA A 54 14.11 -9.15 20.42
N GLY A 55 13.91 -8.74 21.67
CA GLY A 55 14.83 -7.87 22.41
C GLY A 55 14.63 -6.38 22.19
N MET A 56 13.48 -5.95 21.67
CA MET A 56 13.13 -4.54 21.50
C MET A 56 12.50 -3.94 22.75
N THR A 57 12.71 -2.64 22.94
CA THR A 57 11.84 -1.80 23.78
C THR A 57 10.62 -1.39 22.94
N THR A 58 9.42 -1.66 23.43
CA THR A 58 8.17 -1.44 22.67
C THR A 58 7.28 -0.37 23.28
N TRP A 59 6.57 0.37 22.44
CA TRP A 59 5.52 1.31 22.85
C TRP A 59 4.46 1.41 21.75
N GLN A 60 3.30 1.97 22.08
CA GLN A 60 2.32 2.40 21.10
C GLN A 60 2.43 3.92 20.97
N ASP A 61 2.55 4.44 19.75
CA ASP A 61 2.68 5.89 19.54
C ASP A 61 1.34 6.62 19.63
N ALA A 62 1.37 7.95 19.51
CA ALA A 62 0.18 8.79 19.68
C ALA A 62 -0.87 8.63 18.58
N ALA A 63 -0.56 7.90 17.50
CA ALA A 63 -1.49 7.51 16.46
C ALA A 63 -1.85 6.02 16.54
N GLY A 64 -1.47 5.33 17.60
CA GLY A 64 -1.84 3.93 17.76
C GLY A 64 -0.99 2.95 16.93
N ASN A 65 0.09 3.39 16.27
CA ASN A 65 1.02 2.44 15.64
C ASN A 65 1.76 1.67 16.73
N GLN A 66 1.96 0.36 16.51
CA GLN A 66 2.79 -0.43 17.41
C GLN A 66 4.26 -0.29 17.01
N ARG A 67 5.11 0.15 17.95
CA ARG A 67 6.52 0.45 17.72
C ARG A 67 7.42 -0.45 18.56
N GLY A 68 8.60 -0.75 18.02
CA GLY A 68 9.68 -1.44 18.71
C GLY A 68 11.03 -0.84 18.33
N ARG A 69 11.93 -0.68 19.30
CA ARG A 69 13.31 -0.22 19.06
C ARG A 69 14.31 -1.23 19.60
N TYR A 70 15.17 -1.70 18.71
CA TYR A 70 16.37 -2.44 19.05
C TYR A 70 17.57 -1.51 18.96
N GLU A 71 18.19 -1.26 20.11
CA GLU A 71 19.19 -0.21 20.18
C GLU A 71 20.48 -0.54 19.40
N ALA A 72 21.15 0.50 18.90
CA ALA A 72 22.48 0.46 18.31
C ALA A 72 23.57 0.11 19.34
N GLU A 73 24.82 0.06 18.88
CA GLU A 73 25.98 0.05 19.79
C GLU A 73 26.05 1.31 20.66
N THR A 74 25.73 2.48 20.08
CA THR A 74 25.69 3.76 20.79
C THR A 74 24.23 4.12 21.13
N PRO A 75 23.87 4.26 22.42
CA PRO A 75 22.52 4.65 22.80
C PRO A 75 22.11 6.00 22.19
N GLY A 76 20.88 6.07 21.67
CA GLY A 76 20.31 7.26 21.04
C GLY A 76 20.79 7.52 19.61
N ALA A 77 21.52 6.59 18.98
CA ALA A 77 21.87 6.71 17.56
C ALA A 77 20.60 6.79 16.68
N PRO A 78 20.67 7.44 15.50
CA PRO A 78 19.60 7.36 14.51
C PRO A 78 19.23 5.90 14.18
N ALA A 79 17.99 5.69 13.71
CA ALA A 79 17.47 4.37 13.39
C ALA A 79 17.24 4.18 11.89
N VAL A 80 17.44 2.94 11.41
CA VAL A 80 16.71 2.48 10.23
C VAL A 80 15.31 2.07 10.68
N LEU A 81 14.29 2.64 10.03
CA LEU A 81 12.91 2.25 10.27
C LEU A 81 12.53 1.12 9.31
N LEU A 82 12.04 0.03 9.89
CA LEU A 82 11.44 -1.08 9.16
C LEU A 82 9.95 -1.06 9.42
N GLY A 83 9.14 -1.35 8.42
CA GLY A 83 7.70 -1.39 8.66
C GLY A 83 6.91 -2.13 7.61
N SER A 84 5.62 -2.13 7.94
CA SER A 84 4.45 -2.11 7.04
C SER A 84 3.23 -1.98 7.98
N HIS A 85 2.05 -2.46 7.59
CA HIS A 85 0.80 -2.32 8.36
C HIS A 85 0.30 -3.62 8.98
N LEU A 86 -0.60 -3.50 9.96
CA LEU A 86 -1.32 -4.63 10.54
C LEU A 86 -2.82 -4.60 10.28
N ASP A 87 -3.42 -3.48 9.87
CA ASP A 87 -4.82 -3.49 9.46
C ASP A 87 -4.99 -4.18 8.10
N THR A 88 -6.23 -4.58 7.82
CA THR A 88 -6.60 -5.32 6.61
C THR A 88 -7.88 -4.78 6.01
N VAL A 89 -8.08 -5.03 4.71
CA VAL A 89 -9.40 -4.96 4.07
C VAL A 89 -10.37 -6.04 4.60
N PRO A 90 -11.67 -5.95 4.28
CA PRO A 90 -12.62 -7.03 4.55
C PRO A 90 -12.32 -8.25 3.68
N ASP A 91 -12.42 -9.45 4.27
CA ASP A 91 -12.13 -10.72 3.60
C ASP A 91 -10.71 -10.79 2.99
N ALA A 92 -9.75 -10.23 3.72
CA ALA A 92 -8.35 -10.12 3.32
C ALA A 92 -7.61 -11.47 3.28
N GLY A 93 -6.43 -11.41 2.67
CA GLY A 93 -5.38 -12.41 2.81
C GLY A 93 -4.68 -12.35 4.17
N ARG A 94 -3.63 -13.16 4.32
CA ARG A 94 -2.86 -13.30 5.57
C ARG A 94 -1.56 -12.50 5.59
N TYR A 95 -1.14 -11.97 4.44
CA TYR A 95 0.24 -11.52 4.20
C TYR A 95 0.34 -10.04 3.88
N ASP A 96 -0.68 -9.46 3.26
CA ASP A 96 -0.76 -8.01 2.99
C ASP A 96 -0.49 -7.18 4.26
N GLY A 97 0.52 -6.30 4.20
CA GLY A 97 1.12 -5.59 5.34
C GLY A 97 1.83 -6.46 6.38
N VAL A 98 1.10 -7.46 6.92
CA VAL A 98 1.51 -8.31 8.05
C VAL A 98 2.85 -9.00 7.79
N LEU A 99 3.10 -9.47 6.56
CA LEU A 99 4.36 -10.11 6.21
C LEU A 99 5.55 -9.16 6.39
N GLY A 100 5.40 -7.89 6.01
CA GLY A 100 6.44 -6.87 6.15
C GLY A 100 6.82 -6.61 7.59
N VAL A 101 5.81 -6.44 8.46
CA VAL A 101 6.01 -6.29 9.91
C VAL A 101 6.72 -7.51 10.50
N LEU A 102 6.32 -8.71 10.11
CA LEU A 102 6.90 -9.95 10.66
C LEU A 102 8.32 -10.22 10.15
N LEU A 103 8.63 -9.87 8.90
CA LEU A 103 9.99 -9.88 8.38
C LEU A 103 10.87 -8.90 9.17
N ALA A 104 10.39 -7.69 9.43
CA ALA A 104 11.11 -6.69 10.23
C ALA A 104 11.41 -7.19 11.66
N ILE A 105 10.42 -7.78 12.34
CA ILE A 105 10.60 -8.38 13.66
C ILE A 105 11.62 -9.52 13.60
N ALA A 106 11.55 -10.38 12.57
CA ALA A 106 12.46 -11.52 12.42
C ALA A 106 13.91 -11.10 12.13
N VAL A 107 14.14 -10.01 11.38
CA VAL A 107 15.47 -9.40 11.20
C VAL A 107 16.06 -9.02 12.56
N VAL A 108 15.29 -8.31 13.39
CA VAL A 108 15.71 -7.93 14.74
C VAL A 108 15.93 -9.17 15.62
N GLU A 109 15.06 -10.17 15.52
CA GLU A 109 15.18 -11.43 16.28
C GLU A 109 16.51 -12.14 15.96
N ARG A 110 16.91 -12.19 14.68
CA ARG A 110 18.19 -12.75 14.25
C ARG A 110 19.37 -11.94 14.78
N LEU A 111 19.32 -10.61 14.70
CA LEU A 111 20.34 -9.72 15.29
C LEU A 111 20.48 -9.96 16.80
N HIS A 112 19.36 -10.04 17.52
CA HIS A 112 19.32 -10.28 18.96
C HIS A 112 19.88 -11.64 19.34
N ARG A 113 19.44 -12.70 18.66
CA ARG A 113 19.92 -14.08 18.84
C ARG A 113 21.42 -14.19 18.60
N ALA A 114 21.96 -13.43 17.64
CA ALA A 114 23.39 -13.35 17.35
C ALA A 114 24.17 -12.41 18.29
N GLY A 115 23.50 -11.70 19.21
CA GLY A 115 24.13 -10.70 20.07
C GLY A 115 24.71 -9.50 19.29
N THR A 116 24.25 -9.27 18.06
CA THR A 116 24.77 -8.22 17.18
C THR A 116 24.04 -6.90 17.43
N ARG A 117 24.81 -5.82 17.54
CA ARG A 117 24.34 -4.44 17.54
C ARG A 117 24.86 -3.77 16.27
N LEU A 118 24.03 -2.95 15.62
CA LEU A 118 24.44 -2.22 14.41
C LEU A 118 24.92 -0.81 14.81
N PRO A 119 25.64 -0.09 13.92
CA PRO A 119 26.03 1.31 14.14
C PRO A 119 24.85 2.27 14.27
N VAL A 120 23.70 1.90 13.70
CA VAL A 120 22.40 2.56 13.84
C VAL A 120 21.44 1.66 14.60
N ALA A 121 20.40 2.24 15.18
CA ALA A 121 19.34 1.44 15.79
C ALA A 121 18.45 0.83 14.72
N VAL A 122 17.68 -0.21 15.08
CA VAL A 122 16.63 -0.74 14.21
C VAL A 122 15.30 -0.48 14.90
N GLU A 123 14.45 0.30 14.25
CA GLU A 123 13.07 0.48 14.69
C GLU A 123 12.12 -0.31 13.80
N VAL A 124 11.09 -0.88 14.40
CA VAL A 124 9.98 -1.52 13.69
C VAL A 124 8.72 -0.71 13.95
N ALA A 125 7.98 -0.38 12.89
CA ALA A 125 6.65 0.18 12.94
C ALA A 125 5.65 -0.78 12.29
N ALA A 126 4.64 -1.18 13.08
CA ALA A 126 3.41 -1.75 12.60
C ALA A 126 2.39 -0.61 12.52
N PHE A 127 2.22 -0.08 11.31
CA PHE A 127 1.32 1.03 11.03
C PHE A 127 -0.16 0.60 11.13
N GLY A 128 -1.00 1.58 11.47
CA GLY A 128 -2.44 1.44 11.42
C GLY A 128 -3.07 2.28 10.31
N ASP A 129 -4.10 1.72 9.70
CA ASP A 129 -4.94 2.31 8.64
C ASP A 129 -4.22 2.55 7.31
N GLU A 130 -3.32 1.66 6.91
CA GLU A 130 -2.76 1.73 5.56
C GLU A 130 -3.88 1.55 4.52
N GLU A 131 -4.76 0.58 4.74
CA GLU A 131 -5.80 0.19 3.78
C GLU A 131 -6.94 1.21 3.69
N GLY A 132 -7.09 2.05 4.72
CA GLY A 132 -8.14 3.06 4.83
C GLY A 132 -9.56 2.51 4.87
N THR A 133 -9.71 1.24 5.26
CA THR A 133 -10.97 0.49 5.20
C THR A 133 -12.07 1.11 6.06
N ARG A 134 -11.71 1.70 7.20
CA ARG A 134 -12.73 2.14 8.19
C ARG A 134 -13.28 3.53 7.93
N PHE A 135 -12.42 4.48 7.56
CA PHE A 135 -12.76 5.90 7.50
C PHE A 135 -12.70 6.49 6.08
N GLY A 136 -12.44 5.65 5.07
CA GLY A 136 -12.38 6.07 3.67
C GLY A 136 -11.16 6.94 3.33
N THR A 137 -10.16 6.95 4.21
CA THR A 137 -8.84 7.56 4.00
C THR A 137 -7.78 6.57 4.42
N ALA A 138 -6.68 6.49 3.67
CA ALA A 138 -5.57 5.58 3.89
C ALA A 138 -4.40 6.29 4.61
N LEU A 139 -3.46 5.49 5.09
CA LEU A 139 -2.16 5.88 5.65
C LEU A 139 -2.24 6.71 6.95
N LEU A 140 -3.32 6.65 7.74
CA LEU A 140 -3.45 7.54 8.91
C LEU A 140 -2.27 7.41 9.89
N GLY A 141 -1.87 6.18 10.21
CA GLY A 141 -0.77 5.89 11.14
C GLY A 141 0.58 6.38 10.63
N SER A 142 0.91 6.12 9.37
CA SER A 142 2.16 6.57 8.75
C SER A 142 2.19 8.07 8.46
N ARG A 143 1.03 8.69 8.18
CA ARG A 143 0.89 10.17 8.06
C ARG A 143 1.11 10.87 9.40
N ALA A 144 0.61 10.31 10.50
CA ALA A 144 0.92 10.83 11.83
C ALA A 144 2.42 10.72 12.14
N LEU A 145 3.05 9.58 11.85
CA LEU A 145 4.50 9.39 11.99
C LEU A 145 5.29 10.37 11.12
N ALA A 146 4.85 10.63 9.89
CA ALA A 146 5.48 11.59 9.00
C ALA A 146 5.27 13.06 9.41
N GLY A 147 4.40 13.32 10.40
CA GLY A 147 4.04 14.68 10.83
C GLY A 147 3.16 15.42 9.82
N THR A 148 2.40 14.69 9.01
CA THR A 148 1.56 15.20 7.90
C THR A 148 0.08 14.92 8.12
N TRP A 149 -0.32 14.81 9.40
CA TRP A 149 -1.71 14.62 9.80
C TRP A 149 -2.59 15.79 9.36
N ASP A 150 -3.76 15.50 8.78
CA ASP A 150 -4.78 16.50 8.45
C ASP A 150 -5.88 16.52 9.53
N ASP A 151 -6.06 17.66 10.20
CA ASP A 151 -7.10 17.85 11.21
C ASP A 151 -8.52 17.67 10.67
N ALA A 152 -8.74 17.81 9.36
CA ALA A 152 -10.02 17.52 8.74
C ALA A 152 -10.43 16.05 8.92
N TRP A 153 -9.46 15.13 9.05
CA TRP A 153 -9.73 13.71 9.24
C TRP A 153 -10.47 13.39 10.53
N TRP A 154 -10.39 14.25 11.55
CA TRP A 154 -11.16 14.06 12.78
C TRP A 154 -12.67 14.00 12.58
N GLN A 155 -13.17 14.54 11.45
CA GLN A 155 -14.58 14.53 11.09
C GLN A 155 -14.97 13.35 10.18
N LEU A 156 -14.03 12.48 9.80
CA LEU A 156 -14.36 11.27 9.06
C LEU A 156 -15.21 10.35 9.92
N VAL A 157 -16.15 9.67 9.28
CA VAL A 157 -17.17 8.86 9.93
C VAL A 157 -17.15 7.47 9.32
N ASP A 158 -17.11 6.44 10.15
CA ASP A 158 -17.23 5.05 9.69
C ASP A 158 -18.68 4.67 9.37
N ASP A 159 -18.88 3.49 8.78
CA ASP A 159 -20.21 2.99 8.40
C ASP A 159 -21.18 2.84 9.58
N GLN A 160 -20.69 2.87 10.82
CA GLN A 160 -21.50 2.80 12.04
C GLN A 160 -21.80 4.19 12.64
N GLY A 161 -21.37 5.27 11.98
CA GLY A 161 -21.59 6.63 12.44
C GLY A 161 -20.59 7.10 13.51
N THR A 162 -19.50 6.35 13.74
CA THR A 162 -18.46 6.74 14.72
C THR A 162 -17.44 7.65 14.04
N THR A 163 -17.13 8.79 14.65
CA THR A 163 -16.08 9.67 14.11
C THR A 163 -14.69 9.11 14.39
N LEU A 164 -13.70 9.45 13.56
CA LEU A 164 -12.29 9.09 13.81
C LEU A 164 -11.84 9.56 15.22
N ARG A 165 -12.28 10.75 15.64
CA ARG A 165 -11.98 11.31 16.96
C ARG A 165 -12.53 10.47 18.10
N ASP A 166 -13.78 10.01 17.97
CA ASP A 166 -14.41 9.15 18.98
C ASP A 166 -13.73 7.77 19.02
N ALA A 167 -13.39 7.22 17.84
CA ALA A 167 -12.66 5.95 17.75
C ALA A 167 -11.27 6.04 18.40
N PHE A 168 -10.52 7.12 18.17
CA PHE A 168 -9.23 7.39 18.84
C PHE A 168 -9.39 7.37 20.36
N THR A 169 -10.36 8.14 20.86
CA THR A 169 -10.62 8.27 22.30
C THR A 169 -11.04 6.92 22.90
N ALA A 170 -11.91 6.17 22.21
CA ALA A 170 -12.36 4.85 22.65
C ALA A 170 -11.22 3.81 22.65
N PHE A 171 -10.27 3.94 21.72
CA PHE A 171 -9.08 3.11 21.66
C PHE A 171 -8.06 3.45 22.78
N GLY A 172 -8.22 4.59 23.45
CA GLY A 172 -7.37 5.04 24.55
C GLY A 172 -6.27 6.02 24.13
N LEU A 173 -6.36 6.58 22.93
CA LEU A 173 -5.46 7.62 22.42
C LEU A 173 -6.02 9.02 22.74
N ASP A 174 -5.14 10.02 22.79
CA ASP A 174 -5.53 11.43 22.88
C ASP A 174 -5.40 12.09 21.50
N PRO A 175 -6.52 12.51 20.86
CA PRO A 175 -6.48 13.24 19.59
C PRO A 175 -5.61 14.50 19.62
N ALA A 176 -5.46 15.15 20.78
CA ALA A 176 -4.62 16.35 20.92
C ALA A 176 -3.12 16.02 20.88
N ALA A 177 -2.75 14.76 21.11
CA ALA A 177 -1.36 14.29 21.14
C ALA A 177 -0.91 13.66 19.81
N VAL A 178 -1.76 13.58 18.77
CA VAL A 178 -1.43 12.85 17.52
C VAL A 178 -0.11 13.30 16.88
N ALA A 179 0.24 14.59 17.02
CA ALA A 179 1.49 15.16 16.52
C ALA A 179 2.74 14.57 17.19
N ASP A 180 2.61 14.02 18.40
CA ASP A 180 3.70 13.38 19.15
C ASP A 180 4.08 12.01 18.57
N ALA A 181 3.33 11.48 17.59
CA ALA A 181 3.71 10.29 16.83
C ALA A 181 4.93 10.55 15.92
N ALA A 182 5.15 11.81 15.53
CA ALA A 182 6.25 12.17 14.65
C ALA A 182 7.59 12.15 15.40
N PRO A 183 8.59 11.37 14.94
CA PRO A 183 9.88 11.35 15.58
C PRO A 183 10.66 12.65 15.29
N PRO A 184 11.68 13.00 16.09
CA PRO A 184 12.53 14.15 15.81
C PRO A 184 13.15 14.08 14.41
N ARG A 185 13.22 15.20 13.70
CA ARG A 185 13.88 15.26 12.38
C ARG A 185 15.34 14.78 12.48
N GLY A 186 15.75 13.95 11.52
CA GLY A 186 17.10 13.37 11.47
C GLY A 186 17.34 12.18 12.41
N SER A 187 16.31 11.72 13.13
CA SER A 187 16.38 10.49 13.94
C SER A 187 16.31 9.21 13.10
N LEU A 188 15.95 9.31 11.82
CA LEU A 188 15.87 8.19 10.88
C LEU A 188 16.90 8.33 9.77
N VAL A 189 17.57 7.23 9.43
CA VAL A 189 18.58 7.14 8.35
C VAL A 189 18.01 6.59 7.04
N GLY A 190 16.78 6.09 7.10
CA GLY A 190 16.03 5.56 5.98
C GLY A 190 14.88 4.67 6.45
N TYR A 191 13.94 4.43 5.54
CA TYR A 191 12.82 3.51 5.71
C TYR A 191 12.93 2.35 4.72
N LEU A 192 12.82 1.12 5.21
CA LEU A 192 12.78 -0.08 4.39
C LEU A 192 11.48 -0.83 4.68
N GLU A 193 10.74 -1.16 3.63
CA GLU A 193 9.49 -1.91 3.74
C GLU A 193 9.54 -3.16 2.85
N ALA A 194 9.22 -4.30 3.44
CA ALA A 194 9.03 -5.54 2.70
C ALA A 194 7.53 -5.75 2.52
N HIS A 195 7.10 -6.08 1.31
CA HIS A 195 5.68 -6.24 1.01
C HIS A 195 5.48 -7.35 -0.03
N ILE A 196 4.31 -7.97 -0.05
CA ILE A 196 3.95 -8.81 -1.21
C ILE A 196 3.75 -7.92 -2.44
N GLU A 197 4.00 -8.45 -3.63
CA GLU A 197 3.87 -7.69 -4.87
C GLU A 197 2.43 -7.22 -5.16
N GLN A 198 1.44 -8.00 -4.74
CA GLN A 198 0.02 -7.82 -5.09
C GLN A 198 -0.20 -7.84 -6.62
N GLY A 199 0.62 -8.63 -7.32
CA GLY A 199 0.63 -8.73 -8.76
C GLY A 199 1.32 -10.01 -9.24
N PRO A 200 1.17 -10.35 -10.53
CA PRO A 200 1.65 -11.62 -11.06
C PRO A 200 3.10 -11.55 -11.56
N TYR A 201 3.77 -10.39 -11.55
CA TYR A 201 4.96 -10.18 -12.35
C TYR A 201 6.17 -10.99 -11.85
N LEU A 202 6.34 -11.15 -10.54
CA LEU A 202 7.36 -12.03 -9.96
C LEU A 202 7.05 -13.51 -10.20
N GLU A 203 5.77 -13.91 -10.13
CA GLU A 203 5.36 -15.29 -10.43
C GLU A 203 5.60 -15.62 -11.91
N GLU A 204 5.20 -14.75 -12.83
CA GLU A 204 5.42 -14.88 -14.27
C GLU A 204 6.90 -14.90 -14.65
N ALA A 205 7.73 -14.11 -13.94
CA ALA A 205 9.17 -14.07 -14.15
C ALA A 205 9.95 -15.20 -13.43
N ASP A 206 9.26 -16.04 -12.64
CA ASP A 206 9.86 -17.00 -11.71
C ASP A 206 10.98 -16.39 -10.84
N ARG A 207 10.70 -15.21 -10.28
CA ARG A 207 11.58 -14.49 -9.36
C ARG A 207 10.93 -14.43 -7.99
N ALA A 208 11.71 -14.61 -6.93
CA ALA A 208 11.19 -14.54 -5.56
C ALA A 208 11.00 -13.09 -5.10
N LEU A 209 11.88 -12.18 -5.55
CA LEU A 209 12.01 -10.83 -5.02
C LEU A 209 12.19 -9.79 -6.13
N ALA A 210 11.74 -8.56 -5.87
CA ALA A 210 12.03 -7.38 -6.71
C ALA A 210 12.38 -6.15 -5.86
N VAL A 211 13.17 -5.26 -6.46
CA VAL A 211 13.39 -3.90 -5.95
C VAL A 211 12.26 -3.02 -6.43
N VAL A 212 11.66 -2.23 -5.54
CA VAL A 212 10.64 -1.25 -5.94
C VAL A 212 11.29 0.05 -6.40
N SER A 213 10.91 0.56 -7.59
CA SER A 213 11.39 1.84 -8.13
C SER A 213 10.61 3.03 -7.58
N SER A 214 9.28 2.90 -7.51
CA SER A 214 8.36 3.94 -7.06
C SER A 214 7.01 3.33 -6.68
N ILE A 215 6.17 4.14 -6.06
CA ILE A 215 4.75 3.88 -5.86
C ILE A 215 3.96 4.77 -6.80
N ALA A 216 3.03 4.18 -7.54
CA ALA A 216 2.28 4.85 -8.57
C ALA A 216 1.45 6.02 -8.03
N GLY A 217 1.52 7.16 -8.71
CA GLY A 217 0.60 8.26 -8.48
C GLY A 217 -0.76 7.92 -9.06
N ALA A 218 -1.84 8.40 -8.44
CA ALA A 218 -3.21 8.08 -8.82
C ALA A 218 -4.07 9.32 -8.96
N ARG A 219 -4.87 9.37 -10.03
CA ARG A 219 -5.93 10.36 -10.23
C ARG A 219 -7.23 9.64 -10.49
N ARG A 220 -8.32 10.11 -9.86
CA ARG A 220 -9.66 9.54 -10.05
C ARG A 220 -10.64 10.58 -10.51
N PHE A 221 -11.49 10.21 -11.46
CA PHE A 221 -12.44 11.12 -12.09
C PHE A 221 -13.85 10.53 -12.11
N GLU A 222 -14.84 11.42 -12.02
CA GLU A 222 -16.23 11.15 -12.36
C GLU A 222 -16.52 11.76 -13.72
N LEU A 223 -16.86 10.91 -14.68
CA LEU A 223 -17.25 11.27 -16.03
C LEU A 223 -18.77 11.30 -16.15
N THR A 224 -19.30 12.38 -16.71
CA THR A 224 -20.72 12.56 -17.00
C THR A 224 -20.89 12.74 -18.50
N VAL A 225 -21.51 11.77 -19.17
CA VAL A 225 -21.82 11.83 -20.61
C VAL A 225 -23.30 12.09 -20.78
N THR A 226 -23.65 13.24 -21.35
CA THR A 226 -25.03 13.68 -21.54
C THR A 226 -25.42 13.65 -23.01
N GLY A 227 -26.55 13.01 -23.30
CA GLY A 227 -27.18 12.93 -24.60
C GLY A 227 -28.68 13.23 -24.48
N VAL A 228 -29.51 12.48 -25.20
CA VAL A 228 -30.96 12.67 -25.21
C VAL A 228 -31.68 11.33 -25.09
N ALA A 229 -32.48 11.19 -24.02
CA ALA A 229 -33.29 10.00 -23.84
C ALA A 229 -34.39 9.90 -24.91
N GLY A 230 -34.66 8.70 -25.40
CA GLY A 230 -35.65 8.50 -26.47
C GLY A 230 -36.11 7.06 -26.63
N HIS A 231 -37.23 6.85 -27.34
CA HIS A 231 -37.75 5.50 -27.58
C HIS A 231 -36.83 4.72 -28.54
N ALA A 232 -36.33 3.56 -28.10
CA ALA A 232 -35.33 2.78 -28.85
C ALA A 232 -35.82 2.31 -30.23
N GLY A 233 -37.12 2.08 -30.42
CA GLY A 233 -37.69 1.77 -31.73
C GLY A 233 -38.16 2.98 -32.54
N GLY A 234 -38.30 4.14 -31.90
CA GLY A 234 -38.96 5.31 -32.48
C GLY A 234 -37.98 6.36 -33.01
N VAL A 235 -36.79 6.45 -32.42
CA VAL A 235 -35.75 7.41 -32.84
C VAL A 235 -34.81 6.74 -33.85
N PRO A 236 -34.74 7.25 -35.10
CA PRO A 236 -33.83 6.72 -36.10
C PRO A 236 -32.37 7.02 -35.72
N PHE A 237 -31.44 6.13 -36.07
CA PHE A 237 -30.03 6.19 -35.63
C PHE A 237 -29.35 7.55 -35.86
N HIS A 238 -29.55 8.19 -37.02
CA HIS A 238 -28.95 9.49 -37.35
C HIS A 238 -29.44 10.67 -36.48
N ARG A 239 -30.47 10.47 -35.64
CA ARG A 239 -30.99 11.46 -34.69
C ARG A 239 -30.73 11.11 -33.23
N ARG A 240 -29.97 10.03 -32.97
CA ARG A 240 -29.68 9.63 -31.60
C ARG A 240 -28.50 10.42 -31.06
N HIS A 241 -28.66 10.88 -29.84
CA HIS A 241 -27.59 11.36 -28.97
C HIS A 241 -27.47 10.34 -27.84
N ASP A 242 -26.98 9.14 -28.18
CA ASP A 242 -26.95 7.98 -27.28
C ASP A 242 -25.74 8.09 -26.34
N ALA A 243 -25.99 8.44 -25.09
CA ALA A 243 -24.95 8.66 -24.09
C ALA A 243 -24.17 7.37 -23.77
N LEU A 244 -24.83 6.21 -23.79
CA LEU A 244 -24.17 4.94 -23.48
C LEU A 244 -23.25 4.48 -24.60
N ALA A 245 -23.66 4.66 -25.85
CA ALA A 245 -22.77 4.39 -26.97
C ALA A 245 -21.54 5.32 -26.97
N GLY A 246 -21.70 6.60 -26.63
CA GLY A 246 -20.58 7.53 -26.47
C GLY A 246 -19.66 7.17 -25.30
N ALA A 247 -20.22 6.91 -24.12
CA ALA A 247 -19.46 6.47 -22.95
C ALA A 247 -18.68 5.18 -23.23
N SER A 248 -19.26 4.22 -23.95
CA SER A 248 -18.59 2.96 -24.31
C SER A 248 -17.34 3.19 -25.16
N GLU A 249 -17.35 4.16 -26.08
CA GLU A 249 -16.14 4.52 -26.84
C GLU A 249 -15.07 5.15 -25.95
N ILE A 250 -15.48 6.00 -25.02
CA ILE A 250 -14.56 6.64 -24.06
C ILE A 250 -13.93 5.59 -23.13
N VAL A 251 -14.70 4.60 -22.67
CA VAL A 251 -14.19 3.48 -21.86
C VAL A 251 -13.08 2.72 -22.59
N LEU A 252 -13.30 2.40 -23.88
CA LEU A 252 -12.30 1.72 -24.70
C LEU A 252 -11.09 2.60 -25.02
N ALA A 253 -11.27 3.92 -25.08
CA ALA A 253 -10.16 4.87 -25.19
C ALA A 253 -9.29 4.87 -23.93
N VAL A 254 -9.91 4.94 -22.75
CA VAL A 254 -9.21 4.88 -21.44
C VAL A 254 -8.32 3.64 -21.35
N GLU A 255 -8.88 2.45 -21.60
CA GLU A 255 -8.12 1.19 -21.54
C GLU A 255 -6.95 1.19 -22.53
N ARG A 256 -7.21 1.55 -23.79
CA ARG A 256 -6.20 1.53 -24.86
C ARG A 256 -5.07 2.51 -24.57
N LEU A 257 -5.38 3.77 -24.27
CA LEU A 257 -4.40 4.83 -24.06
C LEU A 257 -3.51 4.53 -22.84
N ALA A 258 -4.09 4.03 -21.75
CA ALA A 258 -3.32 3.66 -20.57
C ALA A 258 -2.39 2.48 -20.85
N ARG A 259 -2.90 1.40 -21.47
CA ARG A 259 -2.09 0.24 -21.82
C ARG A 259 -0.92 0.61 -22.73
N ASP A 260 -1.17 1.41 -23.76
CA ASP A 260 -0.14 1.80 -24.73
C ASP A 260 0.94 2.68 -24.11
N ALA A 261 0.61 3.42 -23.03
CA ALA A 261 1.53 4.22 -22.24
C ALA A 261 2.18 3.48 -21.06
N GLY A 262 1.87 2.20 -20.84
CA GLY A 262 2.33 1.44 -19.66
C GLY A 262 1.73 1.92 -18.33
N CYS A 263 0.67 2.73 -18.38
CA CYS A 263 -0.12 3.14 -17.23
C CYS A 263 -1.20 2.10 -16.91
N VAL A 264 -1.81 2.22 -15.73
CA VAL A 264 -2.96 1.41 -15.33
C VAL A 264 -4.18 2.31 -15.31
N ALA A 265 -5.23 1.96 -16.05
CA ALA A 265 -6.49 2.68 -15.97
C ALA A 265 -7.68 1.73 -15.94
N THR A 266 -8.65 2.05 -15.09
CA THR A 266 -9.83 1.22 -14.86
C THR A 266 -11.08 2.10 -14.84
N VAL A 267 -12.09 1.71 -15.64
CA VAL A 267 -13.47 2.19 -15.47
C VAL A 267 -14.22 1.19 -14.61
N GLY A 268 -14.23 1.42 -13.30
CA GLY A 268 -14.81 0.48 -12.32
C GLY A 268 -16.33 0.58 -12.18
N ARG A 269 -16.93 1.72 -12.52
CA ARG A 269 -18.37 1.99 -12.46
C ARG A 269 -18.85 2.61 -13.76
N LEU A 270 -19.98 2.11 -14.27
CA LEU A 270 -20.66 2.65 -15.45
C LEU A 270 -22.19 2.52 -15.24
N GLN A 271 -22.90 3.65 -15.12
CA GLN A 271 -24.33 3.69 -14.86
C GLN A 271 -25.05 4.47 -15.95
N ALA A 272 -26.04 3.84 -16.60
CA ALA A 272 -26.81 4.45 -17.67
C ALA A 272 -28.23 4.79 -17.21
N PHE A 273 -28.69 6.00 -17.51
CA PHE A 273 -29.99 6.50 -17.12
C PHE A 273 -30.89 6.76 -18.34
N PRO A 274 -32.19 6.38 -18.28
CA PRO A 274 -32.90 5.83 -17.12
C PRO A 274 -32.74 4.30 -16.93
N GLY A 275 -31.94 3.61 -17.75
CA GLY A 275 -31.68 2.16 -17.60
C GLY A 275 -32.77 1.25 -18.18
N GLY A 276 -33.75 1.81 -18.91
CA GLY A 276 -34.79 1.02 -19.57
C GLY A 276 -34.28 0.33 -20.84
N VAL A 277 -34.57 -0.98 -20.99
CA VAL A 277 -34.10 -1.78 -22.15
C VAL A 277 -34.58 -1.25 -23.52
N ASN A 278 -35.70 -0.52 -23.53
CA ASN A 278 -36.30 0.09 -24.72
C ASN A 278 -36.12 1.61 -24.78
N VAL A 279 -35.19 2.17 -24.00
CA VAL A 279 -34.90 3.60 -23.91
C VAL A 279 -33.45 3.85 -24.29
N ILE A 280 -33.21 4.75 -25.24
CA ILE A 280 -31.87 5.28 -25.52
C ILE A 280 -31.41 6.04 -24.28
N PRO A 281 -30.24 5.72 -23.69
CA PRO A 281 -29.75 6.44 -22.52
C PRO A 281 -29.44 7.90 -22.84
N GLY A 282 -29.98 8.80 -22.01
CA GLY A 282 -29.75 10.24 -22.12
C GLY A 282 -28.63 10.73 -21.21
N LEU A 283 -28.19 9.91 -20.27
CA LEU A 283 -27.12 10.22 -19.33
C LEU A 283 -26.36 8.94 -18.98
N VAL A 284 -25.04 9.04 -18.87
CA VAL A 284 -24.17 8.04 -18.27
C VAL A 284 -23.23 8.69 -17.27
N GLU A 285 -23.07 8.05 -16.12
CA GLU A 285 -22.06 8.39 -15.13
C GLU A 285 -21.04 7.24 -15.05
N ALA A 286 -19.75 7.57 -15.10
CA ALA A 286 -18.67 6.60 -15.08
C ALA A 286 -17.52 7.05 -14.18
N SER A 287 -16.85 6.11 -13.51
CA SER A 287 -15.63 6.39 -12.76
C SER A 287 -14.39 6.10 -13.60
N VAL A 288 -13.30 6.85 -13.46
CA VAL A 288 -11.98 6.49 -13.99
C VAL A 288 -10.98 6.49 -12.83
N ASP A 289 -10.26 5.40 -12.60
CA ASP A 289 -9.05 5.35 -11.76
C ASP A 289 -7.84 5.20 -12.69
N LEU A 290 -6.96 6.19 -12.71
CA LEU A 290 -5.78 6.25 -13.59
C LEU A 290 -4.51 6.37 -12.74
N ARG A 291 -3.60 5.43 -12.92
CA ARG A 291 -2.33 5.32 -12.17
C ARG A 291 -1.14 5.22 -13.12
N GLY A 292 0.00 5.74 -12.69
CA GLY A 292 1.24 5.65 -13.44
C GLY A 292 2.47 5.75 -12.55
N GLU A 293 3.58 5.16 -13.03
CA GLU A 293 4.89 5.24 -12.36
C GLU A 293 5.38 6.69 -12.23
N HIS A 294 5.11 7.50 -13.26
CA HIS A 294 5.44 8.92 -13.31
C HIS A 294 4.20 9.77 -13.57
N ASP A 295 4.05 10.85 -12.80
CA ASP A 295 2.92 11.78 -12.92
C ASP A 295 2.77 12.36 -14.32
N ALA A 296 3.88 12.72 -14.98
CA ALA A 296 3.86 13.31 -16.31
C ALA A 296 3.30 12.36 -17.39
N GLU A 297 3.62 11.07 -17.30
CA GLU A 297 3.14 10.05 -18.24
C GLU A 297 1.64 9.78 -18.01
N ARG A 298 1.24 9.63 -16.74
CA ARG A 298 -0.16 9.50 -16.33
C ARG A 298 -0.99 10.70 -16.81
N ASP A 299 -0.50 11.91 -16.59
CA ASP A 299 -1.23 13.12 -16.95
C ASP A 299 -1.34 13.28 -18.47
N ALA A 300 -0.31 12.88 -19.23
CA ALA A 300 -0.39 12.83 -20.69
C ALA A 300 -1.46 11.84 -21.19
N VAL A 301 -1.62 10.68 -20.53
CA VAL A 301 -2.71 9.73 -20.83
C VAL A 301 -4.07 10.38 -20.58
N TRP A 302 -4.23 11.10 -19.47
CA TRP A 302 -5.49 11.77 -19.17
C TRP A 302 -5.85 12.85 -20.19
N GLU A 303 -4.88 13.68 -20.59
CA GLU A 303 -5.09 14.69 -21.64
C GLU A 303 -5.48 14.04 -22.98
N ALA A 304 -4.89 12.89 -23.32
CA ALA A 304 -5.27 12.13 -24.51
C ALA A 304 -6.71 11.56 -24.40
N VAL A 305 -7.11 11.08 -23.22
CA VAL A 305 -8.49 10.62 -22.96
C VAL A 305 -9.48 11.78 -23.14
N LEU A 306 -9.18 12.97 -22.60
CA LEU A 306 -10.03 14.14 -22.75
C LEU A 306 -10.15 14.59 -24.21
N ALA A 307 -9.05 14.53 -24.97
CA ALA A 307 -9.07 14.84 -26.40
C ALA A 307 -9.97 13.87 -27.18
N GLU A 308 -9.82 12.55 -26.99
CA GLU A 308 -10.67 11.57 -27.66
C GLU A 308 -12.14 11.66 -27.20
N ALA A 309 -12.39 11.93 -25.92
CA ALA A 309 -13.74 12.14 -25.41
C ALA A 309 -14.43 13.36 -26.06
N ALA A 310 -13.67 14.44 -26.33
CA ALA A 310 -14.16 15.59 -27.06
C ALA A 310 -14.52 15.24 -28.52
N GLU A 311 -13.71 14.44 -29.20
CA GLU A 311 -14.01 13.96 -30.56
C GLU A 311 -15.26 13.06 -30.59
N VAL A 312 -15.42 12.18 -29.60
CA VAL A 312 -16.62 11.35 -29.43
C VAL A 312 -17.85 12.22 -29.20
N ALA A 313 -17.74 13.22 -28.33
CA ALA A 313 -18.80 14.18 -28.04
C ALA A 313 -19.25 14.94 -29.30
N GLU A 314 -18.32 15.50 -30.06
CA GLU A 314 -18.63 16.22 -31.30
C GLU A 314 -19.31 15.31 -32.33
N ARG A 315 -18.71 14.14 -32.61
CA ARG A 315 -19.23 13.18 -33.61
C ARG A 315 -20.64 12.69 -33.28
N ARG A 316 -20.97 12.54 -32.00
CA ARG A 316 -22.24 11.98 -31.52
C ARG A 316 -23.25 13.04 -31.04
N GLY A 317 -22.86 14.31 -31.01
CA GLY A 317 -23.66 15.39 -30.44
C GLY A 317 -23.98 15.16 -28.96
N LEU A 318 -22.95 14.80 -28.17
CA LEU A 318 -23.03 14.61 -26.73
C LEU A 318 -22.29 15.74 -26.02
N THR A 319 -22.56 15.88 -24.72
CA THR A 319 -21.71 16.66 -23.80
C THR A 319 -20.96 15.68 -22.90
N VAL A 320 -19.67 15.92 -22.67
CA VAL A 320 -18.85 15.15 -21.73
C VAL A 320 -18.26 16.10 -20.71
N GLU A 321 -18.46 15.80 -19.44
CA GLU A 321 -17.85 16.52 -18.31
C GLU A 321 -17.02 15.54 -17.49
N ALA A 322 -15.92 16.03 -16.92
CA ALA A 322 -15.05 15.25 -16.05
C ALA A 322 -14.77 16.06 -14.78
N ARG A 323 -14.98 15.44 -13.62
CA ARG A 323 -14.67 16.03 -12.32
C ARG A 323 -13.63 15.18 -11.61
N GLU A 324 -12.50 15.77 -11.28
CA GLU A 324 -11.50 15.12 -10.44
C GLU A 324 -12.03 14.96 -9.01
N THR A 325 -11.83 13.77 -8.45
CA THR A 325 -12.28 13.38 -7.11
C THR A 325 -11.14 13.04 -6.17
N HIS A 326 -9.99 12.67 -6.72
CA HIS A 326 -8.80 12.30 -5.98
C HIS A 326 -7.56 12.56 -6.83
N SER A 327 -6.50 13.01 -6.17
CA SER A 327 -5.18 13.18 -6.78
C SER A 327 -4.11 12.90 -5.72
N ALA A 328 -3.19 11.99 -6.05
CA ALA A 328 -2.01 11.69 -5.26
C ALA A 328 -0.80 11.57 -6.20
N PRO A 329 0.32 12.26 -5.90
CA PRO A 329 1.52 12.19 -6.72
C PRO A 329 2.20 10.83 -6.61
N ALA A 330 2.94 10.45 -7.65
CA ALA A 330 3.84 9.31 -7.59
C ALA A 330 5.00 9.60 -6.63
N VAL A 331 5.46 8.57 -5.93
CA VAL A 331 6.57 8.68 -4.98
C VAL A 331 7.70 7.79 -5.44
N VAL A 332 8.88 8.35 -5.68
CA VAL A 332 10.06 7.62 -6.19
C VAL A 332 10.96 7.22 -5.03
N ALA A 333 11.41 5.96 -5.00
CA ALA A 333 12.32 5.47 -3.99
C ALA A 333 13.74 6.03 -4.21
N SER A 334 14.45 6.27 -3.10
CA SER A 334 15.81 6.83 -3.14
C SER A 334 16.75 5.89 -3.89
N PRO A 335 17.52 6.35 -4.89
CA PRO A 335 18.48 5.50 -5.60
C PRO A 335 19.45 4.78 -4.65
N ALA A 336 19.91 5.48 -3.62
CA ALA A 336 20.83 4.92 -2.63
C ALA A 336 20.22 3.77 -1.83
N LEU A 337 18.95 3.88 -1.43
CA LEU A 337 18.27 2.80 -0.69
C LEU A 337 17.80 1.68 -1.62
N ARG A 338 17.44 1.98 -2.88
CA ARG A 338 17.19 0.95 -3.90
C ARG A 338 18.43 0.09 -4.13
N ASP A 339 19.62 0.69 -4.14
CA ASP A 339 20.88 -0.04 -4.25
C ASP A 339 21.12 -0.94 -3.03
N VAL A 340 20.77 -0.49 -1.83
CA VAL A 340 20.81 -1.32 -0.61
C VAL A 340 19.88 -2.53 -0.72
N VAL A 341 18.64 -2.34 -1.19
CA VAL A 341 17.71 -3.46 -1.39
C VAL A 341 18.22 -4.41 -2.47
N ARG A 342 18.78 -3.87 -3.57
CA ARG A 342 19.38 -4.67 -4.64
C ARG A 342 20.55 -5.52 -4.13
N GLU A 343 21.44 -4.94 -3.33
CA GLU A 343 22.52 -5.67 -2.67
C GLU A 343 21.99 -6.75 -1.74
N GLY A 344 20.94 -6.44 -0.96
CA GLY A 344 20.25 -7.40 -0.12
C GLY A 344 19.74 -8.60 -0.91
N ILE A 345 19.02 -8.38 -2.01
CA ILE A 345 18.53 -9.48 -2.86
C ILE A 345 19.71 -10.28 -3.46
N ALA A 346 20.78 -9.62 -3.88
CA ALA A 346 21.93 -10.27 -4.51
C ALA A 346 22.60 -11.34 -3.63
N VAL A 347 22.59 -11.19 -2.30
CA VAL A 347 23.18 -12.20 -1.40
C VAL A 347 22.42 -13.53 -1.42
N THR A 348 21.18 -13.53 -1.90
CA THR A 348 20.33 -14.72 -1.99
C THR A 348 20.55 -15.53 -3.26
N GLY A 349 21.42 -15.05 -4.15
CA GLY A 349 21.78 -15.69 -5.41
C GLY A 349 21.20 -15.03 -6.66
N ASP A 350 20.36 -14.01 -6.52
CA ASP A 350 19.85 -13.23 -7.64
C ASP A 350 20.70 -11.96 -7.90
N ALA A 351 21.74 -12.12 -8.72
CA ALA A 351 22.69 -11.05 -9.02
C ALA A 351 22.12 -9.91 -9.88
N ASP A 352 20.94 -10.07 -10.48
CA ASP A 352 20.27 -9.03 -11.27
C ASP A 352 18.79 -8.95 -10.89
N PRO A 353 18.48 -8.39 -9.69
CA PRO A 353 17.11 -8.33 -9.20
C PRO A 353 16.22 -7.51 -10.13
N MET A 354 15.05 -8.09 -10.44
CA MET A 354 13.99 -7.40 -11.16
C MET A 354 13.60 -6.10 -10.45
N THR A 355 13.28 -5.08 -11.23
CA THR A 355 12.77 -3.80 -10.70
C THR A 355 11.34 -3.61 -11.14
N LEU A 356 10.47 -3.29 -10.20
CA LEU A 356 9.04 -3.06 -10.39
C LEU A 356 8.65 -1.73 -9.76
N PHE A 357 7.60 -1.08 -10.26
CA PHE A 357 6.92 -0.05 -9.47
C PHE A 357 5.67 -0.65 -8.82
N SER A 358 5.32 -0.19 -7.63
CA SER A 358 4.07 -0.58 -6.98
C SER A 358 2.90 0.14 -7.62
N LYS A 359 1.84 -0.62 -7.95
CA LYS A 359 0.56 -0.09 -8.44
C LYS A 359 -0.40 0.23 -7.28
N ALA A 360 -0.12 -0.29 -6.09
CA ALA A 360 -0.88 -0.09 -4.86
C ALA A 360 -0.24 1.00 -3.99
N GLY A 361 -1.03 1.56 -3.07
CA GLY A 361 -0.48 2.44 -2.03
C GLY A 361 0.30 1.61 -1.00
N HIS A 362 1.22 2.27 -0.30
CA HIS A 362 1.90 1.71 0.88
C HIS A 362 2.25 2.84 1.84
N ASP A 363 2.53 2.51 3.10
CA ASP A 363 3.00 3.45 4.12
C ASP A 363 4.23 4.27 3.68
N ALA A 364 5.09 3.68 2.84
CA ALA A 364 6.23 4.38 2.26
C ALA A 364 5.85 5.71 1.56
N MET A 365 4.63 5.85 1.02
CA MET A 365 4.17 7.10 0.43
C MET A 365 4.11 8.25 1.45
N ALA A 366 3.68 7.96 2.68
CA ALA A 366 3.65 8.94 3.76
C ALA A 366 5.05 9.14 4.37
N VAL A 367 5.78 8.05 4.57
CA VAL A 367 7.13 8.09 5.18
C VAL A 367 8.15 8.82 4.29
N ALA A 368 7.93 8.88 2.97
CA ALA A 368 8.76 9.63 2.03
C ALA A 368 8.84 11.15 2.35
N GLU A 369 7.88 11.71 3.08
CA GLU A 369 7.93 13.11 3.53
C GLU A 369 8.84 13.31 4.75
N LEU A 370 9.23 12.22 5.42
CA LEU A 370 10.08 12.22 6.61
C LEU A 370 11.53 11.81 6.31
N THR A 371 11.73 10.76 5.51
CA THR A 371 13.06 10.20 5.22
C THR A 371 13.09 9.48 3.87
N ASP A 372 14.29 9.18 3.39
CA ASP A 372 14.49 8.36 2.20
C ASP A 372 13.91 6.95 2.43
N TRP A 373 13.34 6.35 1.39
CA TRP A 373 12.75 5.02 1.48
C TRP A 373 13.14 4.10 0.31
N ALA A 374 13.01 2.80 0.53
CA ALA A 374 12.93 1.78 -0.52
C ALA A 374 12.08 0.59 -0.08
N MET A 375 11.60 -0.19 -1.05
CA MET A 375 10.82 -1.40 -0.77
C MET A 375 11.39 -2.64 -1.46
N LEU A 376 11.16 -3.77 -0.81
CA LEU A 376 11.42 -5.12 -1.28
C LEU A 376 10.08 -5.81 -1.53
N PHE A 377 9.81 -6.18 -2.78
CA PHE A 377 8.66 -7.03 -3.10
C PHE A 377 8.98 -8.51 -2.94
N VAL A 378 8.00 -9.24 -2.42
CA VAL A 378 7.99 -10.70 -2.29
C VAL A 378 6.92 -11.26 -3.23
N ARG A 379 7.26 -12.32 -3.96
CA ARG A 379 6.33 -13.02 -4.85
C ARG A 379 5.09 -13.47 -4.07
N CYS A 380 3.91 -13.10 -4.55
CA CYS A 380 2.66 -13.77 -4.21
C CYS A 380 2.34 -14.83 -5.28
N GLY A 381 1.81 -15.97 -4.85
CA GLY A 381 1.39 -17.02 -5.76
C GLY A 381 -0.04 -16.81 -6.27
N ALA A 382 -0.58 -17.83 -6.94
CA ALA A 382 -1.97 -17.89 -7.38
C ALA A 382 -2.35 -16.77 -8.38
N GLY A 383 -1.44 -16.38 -9.26
CA GLY A 383 -1.66 -15.32 -10.24
C GLY A 383 -1.54 -13.91 -9.64
N GLY A 384 -0.87 -13.76 -8.51
CA GLY A 384 -0.67 -12.47 -7.87
C GLY A 384 -1.87 -11.96 -7.07
N ILE A 385 -2.78 -12.84 -6.66
CA ILE A 385 -3.99 -12.48 -5.91
C ILE A 385 -3.61 -11.82 -4.58
N SER A 386 -4.28 -10.71 -4.27
CA SER A 386 -4.27 -10.02 -2.98
C SER A 386 -5.63 -9.37 -2.71
N HIS A 387 -5.85 -8.81 -1.52
CA HIS A 387 -7.17 -8.36 -1.04
C HIS A 387 -8.23 -9.46 -1.16
N HIS A 388 -7.81 -10.70 -0.95
CA HIS A 388 -8.64 -11.88 -1.16
C HIS A 388 -8.16 -13.05 -0.28
N PRO A 389 -9.05 -13.96 0.18
CA PRO A 389 -8.66 -15.05 1.08
C PRO A 389 -7.70 -16.08 0.48
N ASP A 390 -7.64 -16.16 -0.85
CA ASP A 390 -6.75 -17.07 -1.60
C ASP A 390 -5.32 -16.51 -1.77
N GLU A 391 -5.01 -15.34 -1.20
CA GLU A 391 -3.66 -14.80 -1.15
C GLU A 391 -2.69 -15.83 -0.53
N ILE A 392 -1.57 -16.07 -1.21
CA ILE A 392 -0.60 -17.08 -0.80
C ILE A 392 0.84 -16.61 -1.03
N VAL A 393 1.70 -16.92 -0.07
CA VAL A 393 3.15 -16.74 -0.17
C VAL A 393 3.85 -18.06 0.15
N GLY A 394 4.87 -18.42 -0.63
CA GLY A 394 5.62 -19.65 -0.43
C GLY A 394 6.65 -19.56 0.71
N LEU A 395 6.83 -20.65 1.45
CA LEU A 395 7.86 -20.74 2.52
C LEU A 395 9.27 -20.40 2.02
N ALA A 396 9.62 -20.82 0.80
CA ALA A 396 10.92 -20.53 0.20
C ALA A 396 11.08 -19.03 -0.11
N ASP A 397 10.02 -18.37 -0.59
CA ASP A 397 10.03 -16.94 -0.88
C ASP A 397 10.16 -16.13 0.40
N VAL A 398 9.49 -16.51 1.49
CA VAL A 398 9.66 -15.87 2.82
C VAL A 398 11.09 -16.05 3.36
N ALA A 399 11.69 -17.24 3.19
CA ALA A 399 13.05 -17.48 3.65
C ALA A 399 14.06 -16.57 2.92
N VAL A 400 13.94 -16.49 1.59
CA VAL A 400 14.78 -15.64 0.74
C VAL A 400 14.52 -14.16 1.01
N ALA A 401 13.26 -13.75 1.23
CA ALA A 401 12.91 -12.39 1.62
C ALA A 401 13.56 -11.98 2.95
N LEU A 402 13.54 -12.86 3.96
CA LEU A 402 14.16 -12.58 5.26
C LEU A 402 15.68 -12.39 5.14
N ASP A 403 16.36 -13.25 4.39
CA ASP A 403 17.80 -13.16 4.18
C ASP A 403 18.16 -11.87 3.41
N ALA A 404 17.40 -11.53 2.37
CA ALA A 404 17.59 -10.30 1.60
C ALA A 404 17.33 -9.04 2.44
N PHE A 405 16.25 -9.03 3.23
CA PHE A 405 15.86 -7.89 4.03
C PHE A 405 16.88 -7.64 5.16
N GLU A 406 17.35 -8.69 5.85
CA GLU A 406 18.42 -8.56 6.84
C GLU A 406 19.70 -7.97 6.21
N ALA A 407 20.09 -8.44 5.03
CA ALA A 407 21.27 -7.95 4.32
C ALA A 407 21.12 -6.49 3.91
N ALA A 408 19.95 -6.08 3.43
CA ALA A 408 19.64 -4.68 3.13
C ALA A 408 19.76 -3.79 4.39
N VAL A 409 19.19 -4.21 5.52
CA VAL A 409 19.32 -3.48 6.79
C VAL A 409 20.78 -3.28 7.19
N ARG A 410 21.60 -4.34 7.08
CA ARG A 410 23.03 -4.28 7.39
C ARG A 410 23.81 -3.38 6.44
N ALA A 411 23.50 -3.42 5.14
CA ALA A 411 24.14 -2.58 4.14
C ALA A 411 23.82 -1.09 4.35
N LEU A 412 22.56 -0.74 4.65
CA LEU A 412 22.20 0.64 5.02
C LEU A 412 22.95 1.08 6.27
N ALA A 413 22.94 0.27 7.33
CA ALA A 413 23.64 0.57 8.57
C ALA A 413 25.14 0.82 8.37
N ALA A 414 25.80 0.02 7.53
CA ALA A 414 27.21 0.19 7.20
C ALA A 414 27.48 1.50 6.44
N ARG A 415 26.69 1.78 5.39
CA ARG A 415 26.82 3.01 4.60
C ARG A 415 26.59 4.27 5.44
N THR A 416 25.64 4.24 6.37
CA THR A 416 25.42 5.36 7.30
C THR A 416 26.63 5.58 8.20
N ALA A 417 27.26 4.52 8.70
CA ALA A 417 28.45 4.62 9.55
C ALA A 417 29.67 5.17 8.79
N GLU A 418 29.79 4.87 7.49
CA GLU A 418 30.85 5.40 6.63
C GLU A 418 30.65 6.88 6.26
N ALA A 419 29.40 7.35 6.26
CA ALA A 419 29.04 8.74 5.94
C ALA A 419 29.12 9.70 7.15
N ALA A 420 29.15 9.16 8.38
CA ALA A 420 29.25 9.91 9.64
C ALA A 420 30.71 10.15 10.04
#